data_AF-A0A6C2U5D3-F1
#
_entry.id   AF-A0A6C2U5D3-F1
#
_cell.length_a   1.000
_cell.length_b   1.000
_cell.length_c   1.000
_cell.angle_alpha   90.00
_cell.angle_beta   90.00
_cell.angle_gamma   90.00
#
_symmetry.space_group_name_H-M   'P 1'
#
loop_
_entity.id
_entity.type
_entity.pdbx_description
1 polymer ?
#
loop_
_entity_poly.entity_id
_entity_poly.type
_entity_poly.pdbx_seq_one_letter_code
_entity_poly.pdbx_strand_id
1 'polypeptide(L)'
;MALEATAVLEIGTSTVRVIVGELRDDGFVSVVGIGEAESRGIRKGEIINRDDAIACVRKAIKAAEENRRKGIQSIMLVTSGGQALAKKSTGMHKLVDPSDNQLAEVVEEDVDEVVELARKVALPENRMKLHTLQQYFQIDDSMNVTNPIGMAGEELRVDMLTIHGKRSAVDNFRKIVDDVPITCSDAVFSGLCSAIAVVNDEQKKAGVLVIDIGGGTTDFALYHDGFLQAAGSFAVGGDHVSNDIAVGLQIPLAAAESVKKKDGSALTNLMERDHNISIPSSTQGFGGKMVRAVTLNTIINARMEEIFTLVKEQVDLQCPNVPLSAGVLLVGGGAFLNGARDLGQKVFNVPCMYGKPSDVHGLSSAKEAPLYACHVGAIRYAASLRTVEEKPPLGKRLLQLFWGGAHE
;
A
#
# COMPACT_ATOMS: atom_id res chain seq x y z
N MET A 1 -16.12 -18.78 -14.42
CA MET A 1 -17.27 -17.85 -14.27
C MET A 1 -16.71 -16.61 -13.62
N ALA A 2 -16.98 -15.40 -14.13
CA ALA A 2 -16.48 -14.18 -13.47
C ALA A 2 -16.99 -14.12 -12.03
N LEU A 3 -16.06 -13.92 -11.08
CA LEU A 3 -16.42 -13.65 -9.69
C LEU A 3 -17.28 -12.38 -9.61
N GLU A 4 -18.13 -12.28 -8.60
CA GLU A 4 -18.93 -11.08 -8.37
C GLU A 4 -18.04 -9.82 -8.30
N ALA A 5 -18.46 -8.75 -8.97
CA ALA A 5 -17.70 -7.50 -9.03
C ALA A 5 -17.36 -6.99 -7.62
N THR A 6 -16.10 -6.62 -7.42
CA THR A 6 -15.60 -6.05 -6.18
C THR A 6 -15.45 -4.55 -6.35
N ALA A 7 -16.09 -3.77 -5.47
CA ALA A 7 -15.87 -2.34 -5.37
C ALA A 7 -14.85 -2.04 -4.26
N VAL A 8 -13.88 -1.21 -4.57
CA VAL A 8 -12.84 -0.75 -3.64
C VAL A 8 -12.88 0.76 -3.55
N LEU A 9 -12.79 1.30 -2.34
CA LEU A 9 -12.82 2.73 -2.06
C LEU A 9 -11.53 3.15 -1.40
N GLU A 10 -10.81 4.11 -2.00
CA GLU A 10 -9.70 4.80 -1.37
C GLU A 10 -10.11 6.24 -1.05
N ILE A 11 -9.97 6.63 0.22
CA ILE A 11 -10.25 8.00 0.69
C ILE A 11 -8.91 8.73 0.89
N GLY A 12 -8.33 9.18 -0.23
CA GLY A 12 -7.03 9.86 -0.23
C GLY A 12 -7.10 11.35 0.11
N THR A 13 -5.93 11.95 0.36
CA THR A 13 -5.83 13.40 0.65
C THR A 13 -6.11 14.27 -0.57
N SER A 14 -5.68 13.86 -1.78
CA SER A 14 -5.93 14.64 -3.01
C SER A 14 -7.18 14.18 -3.76
N THR A 15 -7.52 12.89 -3.68
CA THR A 15 -8.61 12.28 -4.45
C THR A 15 -9.28 11.18 -3.64
N VAL A 16 -10.60 11.14 -3.69
CA VAL A 16 -11.40 9.99 -3.28
C VAL A 16 -11.72 9.19 -4.54
N ARG A 17 -11.42 7.89 -4.53
CA ARG A 17 -11.53 7.04 -5.71
C ARG A 17 -12.27 5.75 -5.39
N VAL A 18 -13.21 5.39 -6.24
CA VAL A 18 -13.90 4.11 -6.25
C VAL A 18 -13.55 3.41 -7.55
N ILE A 19 -13.02 2.19 -7.46
CA ILE A 19 -12.84 1.31 -8.61
C ILE A 19 -13.70 0.08 -8.40
N VAL A 20 -14.38 -0.34 -9.46
CA VAL A 20 -15.11 -1.59 -9.46
C VAL A 20 -14.55 -2.50 -10.54
N GLY A 21 -14.18 -3.72 -10.15
CA GLY A 21 -13.60 -4.68 -11.07
C GLY A 21 -13.97 -6.12 -10.75
N GLU A 22 -13.76 -6.97 -11.75
CA GLU A 22 -14.03 -8.40 -11.70
C GLU A 22 -12.72 -9.14 -11.94
N LEU A 23 -12.35 -10.05 -11.02
CA LEU A 23 -11.27 -11.00 -11.30
C LEU A 23 -11.84 -12.11 -12.17
N ARG A 24 -11.21 -12.30 -13.34
CA ARG A 24 -11.57 -13.32 -14.31
C ARG A 24 -10.81 -14.62 -14.02
N ASP A 25 -11.31 -15.74 -14.57
CA ASP A 25 -10.68 -17.05 -14.39
C ASP A 25 -9.25 -17.12 -14.95
N ASP A 26 -8.92 -16.27 -15.92
CA ASP A 26 -7.58 -16.13 -16.52
C ASP A 26 -6.60 -15.31 -15.66
N GLY A 27 -7.04 -14.84 -14.48
CA GLY A 27 -6.25 -14.02 -13.56
C GLY A 27 -6.27 -12.53 -13.87
N PHE A 28 -6.93 -12.09 -14.96
CA PHE A 28 -7.01 -10.68 -15.31
C PHE A 28 -8.07 -9.96 -14.49
N VAL A 29 -7.76 -8.72 -14.10
CA VAL A 29 -8.74 -7.80 -13.50
C VAL A 29 -9.41 -7.01 -14.61
N SER A 30 -10.72 -7.15 -14.77
CA SER A 30 -11.53 -6.32 -15.65
C SER A 30 -12.14 -5.17 -14.88
N VAL A 31 -11.67 -3.94 -15.11
CA VAL A 31 -12.25 -2.74 -14.52
C VAL A 31 -13.54 -2.38 -15.27
N VAL A 32 -14.64 -2.31 -14.52
CA VAL A 32 -16.00 -2.11 -15.03
C VAL A 32 -16.66 -0.82 -14.52
N GLY A 33 -15.99 -0.09 -13.62
CA GLY A 33 -16.42 1.22 -13.14
C GLY A 33 -15.29 1.98 -12.46
N ILE A 34 -15.20 3.27 -12.74
CA ILE A 34 -14.23 4.19 -12.12
C ILE A 34 -15.00 5.44 -11.71
N GLY A 35 -14.87 5.82 -10.45
CA GLY A 35 -15.44 7.05 -9.92
C GLY A 35 -14.40 7.82 -9.13
N GLU A 36 -14.26 9.10 -9.43
CA GLU A 36 -13.26 9.96 -8.80
C GLU A 36 -13.90 11.28 -8.35
N ALA A 37 -13.46 11.77 -7.21
CA ALA A 37 -13.80 13.09 -6.71
C ALA A 37 -12.54 13.75 -6.12
N GLU A 38 -12.35 15.03 -6.42
CA GLU A 38 -11.37 15.85 -5.69
C GLU A 38 -11.70 15.79 -4.19
N SER A 39 -10.69 15.43 -3.40
CA SER A 39 -10.88 15.18 -1.97
C SER A 39 -10.95 16.49 -1.20
N ARG A 40 -11.88 16.54 -0.25
CA ARG A 40 -12.02 17.63 0.73
C ARG A 40 -12.26 17.00 2.10
N GLY A 41 -11.78 17.66 3.13
CA GLY A 41 -11.92 17.18 4.50
C GLY A 41 -10.95 16.07 4.91
N ILE A 42 -9.99 15.70 4.06
CA ILE A 42 -8.93 14.74 4.36
C ILE A 42 -7.57 15.44 4.29
N ARG A 43 -6.70 15.18 5.26
CA ARG A 43 -5.33 15.72 5.29
C ARG A 43 -4.38 14.71 5.91
N LYS A 44 -3.33 14.34 5.17
CA LYS A 44 -2.26 13.43 5.65
C LYS A 44 -2.79 12.08 6.17
N GLY A 45 -3.82 11.54 5.54
CA GLY A 45 -4.45 10.28 5.96
C GLY A 45 -5.34 10.40 7.20
N GLU A 46 -5.73 11.62 7.60
CA GLU A 46 -6.66 11.86 8.70
C GLU A 46 -7.84 12.72 8.24
N ILE A 47 -9.01 12.50 8.87
CA ILE A 47 -10.24 13.24 8.57
C ILE A 47 -10.24 14.54 9.38
N ILE A 48 -10.19 15.67 8.67
CA ILE A 48 -10.27 17.03 9.26
C ILE A 48 -11.67 17.64 9.13
N ASN A 49 -12.45 17.23 8.13
CA ASN A 49 -13.86 17.59 7.98
C ASN A 49 -14.63 16.37 7.47
N ARG A 50 -15.47 15.80 8.34
CA ARG A 50 -16.24 14.58 8.06
C ARG A 50 -17.28 14.80 6.95
N ASP A 51 -18.00 15.91 6.99
CA ASP A 51 -19.11 16.17 6.05
C ASP A 51 -18.61 16.36 4.62
N ASP A 52 -17.49 17.09 4.47
CA ASP A 52 -16.81 17.24 3.19
C ASP A 52 -16.34 15.89 2.64
N ALA A 53 -15.78 15.04 3.50
CA ALA A 53 -15.31 13.72 3.11
C ALA A 53 -16.47 12.81 2.67
N ILE A 54 -17.59 12.78 3.42
CA ILE A 54 -18.80 12.04 3.04
C ILE A 54 -19.32 12.52 1.68
N ALA A 55 -19.36 13.84 1.44
CA ALA A 55 -19.80 14.39 0.16
C ALA A 55 -18.90 13.93 -1.01
N CYS A 56 -17.58 13.87 -0.79
CA CYS A 56 -16.63 13.38 -1.79
C CYS A 56 -16.80 11.87 -2.05
N VAL A 57 -17.00 11.07 -1.01
CA VAL A 57 -17.26 9.62 -1.11
C VAL A 57 -18.54 9.36 -1.90
N ARG A 58 -19.65 10.04 -1.58
CA ARG A 58 -20.91 9.92 -2.33
C ARG A 58 -20.75 10.28 -3.80
N LYS A 59 -19.98 11.32 -4.10
CA LYS A 59 -19.69 11.73 -5.49
C LYS A 59 -18.89 10.65 -6.24
N ALA A 60 -17.84 10.10 -5.62
CA ALA A 60 -17.01 9.07 -6.22
C ALA A 60 -17.81 7.76 -6.45
N ILE A 61 -18.62 7.34 -5.48
CA ILE A 61 -19.52 6.17 -5.63
C ILE A 61 -20.47 6.38 -6.80
N LYS A 62 -21.18 7.52 -6.84
CA LYS A 62 -22.13 7.82 -7.90
C LYS A 62 -21.47 7.76 -9.28
N ALA A 63 -20.28 8.36 -9.42
CA ALA A 63 -19.51 8.33 -10.66
C ALA A 63 -19.12 6.90 -11.08
N ALA A 64 -18.74 6.05 -10.13
CA ALA A 64 -18.42 4.64 -10.41
C ALA A 64 -19.65 3.83 -10.85
N GLU A 65 -20.87 4.28 -10.49
CA GLU A 65 -22.15 3.66 -10.84
C GLU A 65 -22.74 4.13 -12.18
N GLU A 66 -22.29 5.25 -12.76
CA GLU A 66 -22.96 5.92 -13.89
C GLU A 66 -23.20 5.03 -15.11
N ASN A 67 -22.38 3.99 -15.34
CA ASN A 67 -22.51 3.05 -16.46
C ASN A 67 -22.78 1.61 -16.01
N ARG A 68 -23.19 1.40 -14.76
CA ARG A 68 -23.48 0.08 -14.19
C ARG A 68 -24.98 -0.17 -14.11
N ARG A 69 -25.38 -1.42 -14.36
CA ARG A 69 -26.79 -1.87 -14.19
C ARG A 69 -27.16 -2.14 -12.73
N LYS A 70 -26.16 -2.43 -11.89
CA LYS A 70 -26.33 -2.73 -10.46
C LYS A 70 -25.55 -1.71 -9.65
N GLY A 71 -26.22 -1.14 -8.64
CA GLY A 71 -25.59 -0.29 -7.63
C GLY A 71 -24.56 -1.08 -6.81
N ILE A 72 -23.66 -0.36 -6.18
CA ILE A 72 -22.63 -0.88 -5.28
C ILE A 72 -23.28 -1.09 -3.91
N GLN A 73 -23.39 -2.35 -3.48
CA GLN A 73 -23.98 -2.70 -2.18
C GLN A 73 -22.95 -2.84 -1.07
N SER A 74 -21.72 -3.23 -1.42
CA SER A 74 -20.62 -3.37 -0.50
C SER A 74 -19.31 -2.90 -1.12
N ILE A 75 -18.43 -2.35 -0.28
CA ILE A 75 -17.13 -1.81 -0.65
C ILE A 75 -16.06 -2.32 0.33
N MET A 76 -14.91 -2.68 -0.22
CA MET A 76 -13.69 -2.84 0.57
C MET A 76 -12.99 -1.49 0.68
N LEU A 77 -12.73 -1.05 1.91
CA LEU A 77 -12.05 0.20 2.21
C LEU A 77 -10.54 0.01 2.07
N VAL A 78 -9.91 0.78 1.20
CA VAL A 78 -8.46 0.94 1.20
C VAL A 78 -8.10 2.00 2.23
N THR A 79 -7.26 1.61 3.19
CA THR A 79 -6.68 2.50 4.17
C THR A 79 -5.29 2.94 3.71
N SER A 80 -5.22 4.17 3.19
CA SER A 80 -3.98 4.89 2.97
C SER A 80 -3.66 5.75 4.20
N GLY A 81 -2.46 5.59 4.76
CA GLY A 81 -2.15 6.19 6.06
C GLY A 81 -2.82 5.49 7.26
N GLY A 82 -2.51 5.99 8.46
CA GLY A 82 -2.75 5.28 9.73
C GLY A 82 -1.46 4.93 10.47
N GLN A 83 -0.32 5.39 9.96
CA GLN A 83 1.02 5.09 10.46
C GLN A 83 1.19 3.57 10.58
N ALA A 84 0.90 2.88 9.48
CA ALA A 84 1.03 1.44 9.40
C ALA A 84 2.47 1.07 9.77
N LEU A 85 2.59 0.05 10.60
CA LEU A 85 3.86 -0.54 11.00
C LEU A 85 3.75 -2.04 10.77
N ALA A 86 4.87 -2.68 10.54
CA ALA A 86 4.97 -4.12 10.51
C ALA A 86 5.76 -4.62 11.72
N LYS A 87 5.29 -5.72 12.32
CA LYS A 87 5.93 -6.39 13.44
C LYS A 87 6.05 -7.87 13.11
N LYS A 88 7.28 -8.37 13.16
CA LYS A 88 7.58 -9.80 13.04
C LYS A 88 7.22 -10.52 14.35
N SER A 89 6.72 -11.74 14.23
CA SER A 89 6.50 -12.65 15.35
C SER A 89 6.83 -14.06 14.94
N THR A 90 7.16 -14.88 15.93
CA THR A 90 7.56 -16.27 15.73
C THR A 90 6.73 -17.13 16.67
N GLY A 91 6.13 -18.17 16.12
CA GLY A 91 5.62 -19.30 16.89
C GLY A 91 6.64 -20.43 16.88
N MET A 92 6.80 -21.09 18.03
CA MET A 92 7.66 -22.27 18.17
C MET A 92 6.87 -23.32 18.93
N HIS A 93 6.82 -24.53 18.40
CA HIS A 93 6.11 -25.66 18.98
C HIS A 93 7.03 -26.87 18.97
N LYS A 94 7.21 -27.50 20.14
CA LYS A 94 8.06 -28.69 20.28
C LYS A 94 7.24 -29.92 19.93
N LEU A 95 7.73 -30.70 18.98
CA LEU A 95 7.08 -31.93 18.52
C LEU A 95 7.36 -33.10 19.48
N VAL A 96 8.54 -33.09 20.10
CA VAL A 96 9.02 -34.11 21.05
C VAL A 96 9.83 -33.45 22.16
N ASP A 97 10.01 -34.18 23.25
CA ASP A 97 11.04 -33.83 24.23
C ASP A 97 12.42 -34.14 23.62
N PRO A 98 13.37 -33.18 23.56
CA PRO A 98 14.72 -33.43 23.05
C PRO A 98 15.46 -34.57 23.76
N SER A 99 15.02 -34.95 24.97
CA SER A 99 15.59 -36.06 25.73
C SER A 99 15.15 -37.45 25.25
N ASP A 100 14.09 -37.56 24.44
CA ASP A 100 13.57 -38.84 23.94
C ASP A 100 14.39 -39.43 22.77
N ASN A 101 15.37 -38.68 22.23
CA ASN A 101 16.27 -39.07 21.11
C ASN A 101 15.51 -39.74 19.94
N GLN A 102 14.30 -39.25 19.67
CA GLN A 102 13.39 -39.67 18.61
C GLN A 102 12.80 -38.42 17.98
N LEU A 103 12.59 -38.45 16.66
CA LEU A 103 11.88 -37.40 15.94
C LEU A 103 10.38 -37.71 15.92
N ALA A 104 9.53 -36.69 15.98
CA ALA A 104 8.11 -36.83 15.69
C ALA A 104 7.77 -36.25 14.32
N GLU A 105 6.80 -36.88 13.68
CA GLU A 105 6.19 -36.40 12.46
C GLU A 105 5.23 -35.26 12.78
N VAL A 106 5.33 -34.15 12.04
CA VAL A 106 4.44 -33.01 12.17
C VAL A 106 3.02 -33.40 11.73
N VAL A 107 2.05 -33.21 12.62
CA VAL A 107 0.62 -33.38 12.34
C VAL A 107 -0.10 -32.03 12.17
N GLU A 108 -1.37 -32.06 11.78
CA GLU A 108 -2.16 -30.83 11.55
C GLU A 108 -2.30 -30.00 12.85
N GLU A 109 -2.43 -30.66 14.00
CA GLU A 109 -2.56 -30.01 15.30
C GLU A 109 -1.31 -29.18 15.67
N ASP A 110 -0.10 -29.69 15.36
CA ASP A 110 1.15 -28.97 15.63
C ASP A 110 1.24 -27.69 14.78
N VAL A 111 0.75 -27.77 13.54
CA VAL A 111 0.69 -26.62 12.63
C VAL A 111 -0.29 -25.58 13.14
N ASP A 112 -1.48 -26.00 13.57
CA ASP A 112 -2.46 -25.08 14.13
C ASP A 112 -1.93 -24.42 15.41
N GLU A 113 -1.26 -25.18 16.28
CA GLU A 113 -0.68 -24.66 17.52
C GLU A 113 0.45 -23.65 17.24
N VAL A 114 1.42 -23.98 16.38
CA VAL A 114 2.53 -23.08 16.07
C VAL A 114 2.05 -21.78 15.40
N VAL A 115 1.04 -21.88 14.54
CA VAL A 115 0.40 -20.74 13.87
C VAL A 115 -0.31 -19.84 14.89
N GLU A 116 -1.07 -20.42 15.82
CA GLU A 116 -1.75 -19.66 16.86
C GLU A 116 -0.77 -18.98 17.83
N LEU A 117 0.36 -19.62 18.13
CA LEU A 117 1.44 -18.99 18.89
C LEU A 117 2.04 -17.78 18.13
N ALA A 118 2.34 -17.94 16.84
CA ALA A 118 2.90 -16.87 16.01
C ALA A 118 1.92 -15.69 15.84
N ARG A 119 0.61 -15.95 15.85
CA ARG A 119 -0.46 -14.93 15.75
C ARG A 119 -0.58 -14.06 16.99
N LYS A 120 -0.13 -14.52 18.16
CA LYS A 120 -0.22 -13.80 19.44
C LYS A 120 0.80 -12.66 19.54
N VAL A 121 0.68 -11.70 18.62
CA VAL A 121 1.45 -10.45 18.66
C VAL A 121 0.75 -9.45 19.56
N ALA A 122 1.39 -9.13 20.69
CA ALA A 122 0.98 -8.01 21.53
C ALA A 122 1.22 -6.68 20.79
N LEU A 123 0.14 -5.92 20.65
CA LEU A 123 0.14 -4.56 20.10
C LEU A 123 -0.33 -3.59 21.20
N PRO A 124 0.10 -2.32 21.15
CA PRO A 124 -0.48 -1.28 22.00
C PRO A 124 -2.00 -1.19 21.79
N GLU A 125 -2.76 -0.85 22.83
CA GLU A 125 -4.24 -0.83 22.82
C GLU A 125 -4.83 0.07 21.72
N ASN A 126 -4.14 1.19 21.41
CA ASN A 126 -4.54 2.13 20.37
C ASN A 126 -4.23 1.65 18.94
N ARG A 127 -3.74 0.41 18.77
CA ARG A 127 -3.43 -0.19 17.47
C ARG A 127 -4.29 -1.42 17.23
N MET A 128 -4.53 -1.69 15.95
CA MET A 128 -5.26 -2.89 15.50
C MET A 128 -4.51 -3.58 14.38
N LYS A 129 -4.63 -4.91 14.32
CA LYS A 129 -4.10 -5.71 13.21
C LYS A 129 -4.89 -5.40 11.94
N LEU A 130 -4.18 -5.23 10.84
CA LEU A 130 -4.75 -5.11 9.50
C LEU A 130 -4.53 -6.44 8.75
N HIS A 131 -3.30 -6.94 8.77
CA HIS A 131 -2.96 -8.19 8.10
C HIS A 131 -2.02 -9.01 8.97
N THR A 132 -2.20 -10.33 8.98
CA THR A 132 -1.21 -11.27 9.49
C THR A 132 -0.80 -12.18 8.35
N LEU A 133 0.47 -12.10 7.95
CA LEU A 133 1.03 -12.80 6.80
C LEU A 133 1.96 -13.91 7.28
N GLN A 134 1.61 -15.15 6.98
CA GLN A 134 2.46 -16.29 7.28
C GLN A 134 3.68 -16.32 6.34
N GLN A 135 4.84 -16.63 6.91
CA GLN A 135 6.08 -16.91 6.18
C GLN A 135 6.23 -18.42 5.97
N TYR A 136 7.42 -18.90 5.59
CA TYR A 136 7.70 -20.33 5.61
C TYR A 136 7.75 -20.87 7.04
N PHE A 137 7.49 -22.17 7.16
CA PHE A 137 7.85 -22.95 8.32
C PHE A 137 9.35 -23.26 8.32
N GLN A 138 9.84 -23.60 9.50
CA GLN A 138 11.16 -24.17 9.73
C GLN A 138 10.98 -25.40 10.61
N ILE A 139 11.67 -26.48 10.26
CA ILE A 139 11.75 -27.70 11.07
C ILE A 139 13.23 -27.92 11.37
N ASP A 140 13.62 -27.81 12.63
CA ASP A 140 15.02 -27.84 13.06
C ASP A 140 15.88 -26.88 12.21
N ASP A 141 16.87 -27.39 11.46
CA ASP A 141 17.72 -26.61 10.54
C ASP A 141 17.13 -26.46 9.12
N SER A 142 16.03 -27.14 8.81
CA SER A 142 15.38 -27.09 7.50
C SER A 142 14.53 -25.83 7.37
N MET A 143 15.09 -24.83 6.70
CA MET A 143 14.43 -23.55 6.38
C MET A 143 13.49 -23.68 5.18
N ASN A 144 12.62 -22.67 5.00
CA ASN A 144 11.80 -22.47 3.82
C ASN A 144 10.78 -23.58 3.52
N VAL A 145 10.27 -24.24 4.57
CA VAL A 145 9.27 -25.29 4.45
C VAL A 145 7.89 -24.68 4.19
N THR A 146 7.25 -25.06 3.09
CA THR A 146 5.88 -24.62 2.77
C THR A 146 4.84 -25.45 3.51
N ASN A 147 4.95 -26.76 3.43
CA ASN A 147 4.06 -27.71 4.10
C ASN A 147 4.89 -28.61 5.02
N PRO A 148 4.82 -28.42 6.35
CA PRO A 148 5.59 -29.20 7.29
C PRO A 148 4.94 -30.57 7.60
N ILE A 149 3.65 -30.76 7.28
CA ILE A 149 2.90 -31.98 7.62
C ILE A 149 3.57 -33.19 6.97
N GLY A 150 3.85 -34.20 7.80
CA GLY A 150 4.51 -35.44 7.38
C GLY A 150 6.04 -35.39 7.41
N MET A 151 6.63 -34.25 7.74
CA MET A 151 8.08 -34.15 7.98
C MET A 151 8.39 -34.47 9.44
N ALA A 152 9.53 -35.09 9.69
CA ALA A 152 9.98 -35.42 11.04
C ALA A 152 10.98 -34.39 11.56
N GLY A 153 10.84 -34.00 12.83
CA GLY A 153 11.75 -33.08 13.50
C GLY A 153 11.54 -33.05 15.02
N GLU A 154 12.27 -32.16 15.68
CA GLU A 154 12.13 -31.91 17.13
C GLU A 154 11.32 -30.64 17.41
N GLU A 155 11.50 -29.62 16.58
CA GLU A 155 10.85 -28.32 16.73
C GLU A 155 10.26 -27.81 15.40
N LEU A 156 9.00 -27.39 15.46
CA LEU A 156 8.32 -26.67 14.38
C LEU A 156 8.28 -25.18 14.72
N ARG A 157 8.70 -24.35 13.75
CA ARG A 157 8.68 -22.89 13.86
C ARG A 157 7.95 -22.27 12.69
N VAL A 158 7.26 -21.16 12.93
CA VAL A 158 6.72 -20.31 11.87
C VAL A 158 6.93 -18.83 12.20
N ASP A 159 7.43 -18.09 11.22
CA ASP A 159 7.49 -16.63 11.29
C ASP A 159 6.23 -16.02 10.66
N MET A 160 5.77 -14.90 11.22
CA MET A 160 4.67 -14.11 10.70
C MET A 160 5.04 -12.64 10.65
N LEU A 161 4.49 -11.94 9.65
CA LEU A 161 4.53 -10.49 9.58
C LEU A 161 3.13 -9.93 9.84
N THR A 162 2.98 -9.23 10.96
CA THR A 162 1.74 -8.53 11.30
C THR A 162 1.84 -7.07 10.88
N ILE A 163 1.00 -6.65 9.93
CA ILE A 163 0.80 -5.24 9.60
C ILE A 163 -0.31 -4.71 10.50
N HIS A 164 -0.06 -3.59 11.16
CA HIS A 164 -1.00 -2.99 12.10
C HIS A 164 -1.01 -1.47 11.97
N GLY A 165 -2.15 -0.85 12.23
CA GLY A 165 -2.36 0.61 12.13
C GLY A 165 -2.93 1.20 13.41
N LYS A 166 -3.04 2.53 13.48
CA LYS A 166 -3.82 3.21 14.53
C LYS A 166 -5.29 2.81 14.41
N ARG A 167 -5.87 2.29 15.50
CA ARG A 167 -7.30 1.89 15.56
C ARG A 167 -8.23 3.04 15.18
N SER A 168 -7.98 4.23 15.75
CA SER A 168 -8.80 5.42 15.49
C SER A 168 -8.81 5.84 14.02
N ALA A 169 -7.70 5.68 13.29
CA ALA A 169 -7.65 6.03 11.88
C ALA A 169 -8.58 5.12 11.06
N VAL A 170 -8.48 3.80 11.26
CA VAL A 170 -9.31 2.81 10.56
C VAL A 170 -10.78 2.98 10.89
N ASP A 171 -11.11 3.08 12.18
CA ASP A 171 -12.50 3.21 12.64
C ASP A 171 -13.15 4.50 12.14
N ASN A 172 -12.40 5.61 12.07
CA ASN A 172 -12.95 6.86 11.57
C ASN A 172 -13.30 6.80 10.08
N PHE A 173 -12.48 6.15 9.25
CA PHE A 173 -12.80 5.97 7.83
C PHE A 173 -13.95 4.97 7.63
N ARG A 174 -14.00 3.88 8.40
CA ARG A 174 -15.15 2.95 8.38
C ARG A 174 -16.46 3.69 8.65
N LYS A 175 -16.48 4.51 9.70
CA LYS A 175 -17.64 5.36 10.03
C LYS A 175 -18.04 6.32 8.92
N ILE A 176 -17.15 6.75 8.03
CA ILE A 176 -17.53 7.58 6.86
C ILE A 176 -18.32 6.74 5.85
N VAL A 177 -17.90 5.48 5.65
CA VAL A 177 -18.58 4.55 4.74
C VAL A 177 -19.95 4.18 5.31
N ASP A 178 -20.06 3.97 6.61
CA ASP A 178 -21.34 3.65 7.29
C ASP A 178 -22.40 4.76 7.17
N ASP A 179 -21.99 6.02 6.97
CA ASP A 179 -22.88 7.18 6.75
C ASP A 179 -23.35 7.31 5.27
N VAL A 180 -23.01 6.34 4.44
CA VAL A 180 -23.44 6.18 3.06
C VAL A 180 -24.21 4.85 2.99
N PRO A 181 -25.25 4.70 2.13
CA PRO A 181 -26.03 3.45 2.06
C PRO A 181 -25.27 2.29 1.38
N ILE A 182 -24.05 1.98 1.85
CA ILE A 182 -23.17 0.92 1.38
C ILE A 182 -22.52 0.25 2.58
N THR A 183 -22.42 -1.08 2.57
CA THR A 183 -21.74 -1.84 3.61
C THR A 183 -20.23 -1.85 3.40
N CYS A 184 -19.45 -1.41 4.38
CA CYS A 184 -18.00 -1.64 4.40
C CYS A 184 -17.73 -3.12 4.69
N SER A 185 -17.31 -3.91 3.70
CA SER A 185 -17.05 -5.36 3.89
C SER A 185 -15.81 -5.59 4.73
N ASP A 186 -14.73 -4.89 4.40
CA ASP A 186 -13.47 -4.97 5.13
C ASP A 186 -12.58 -3.75 4.87
N ALA A 187 -11.43 -3.68 5.53
CA ALA A 187 -10.38 -2.71 5.24
C ALA A 187 -9.09 -3.40 4.78
N VAL A 188 -8.25 -2.70 4.03
CA VAL A 188 -6.98 -3.24 3.55
C VAL A 188 -5.91 -2.15 3.51
N PHE A 189 -4.67 -2.51 3.82
CA PHE A 189 -3.54 -1.58 3.80
C PHE A 189 -3.12 -1.25 2.36
N SER A 190 -3.07 0.05 2.05
CA SER A 190 -2.73 0.57 0.71
C SER A 190 -1.39 0.03 0.17
N GLY A 191 -0.32 0.07 0.97
CA GLY A 191 1.01 -0.37 0.53
C GLY A 191 1.06 -1.85 0.15
N LEU A 192 0.32 -2.71 0.85
CA LEU A 192 0.18 -4.13 0.50
C LEU A 192 -0.54 -4.31 -0.83
N CYS A 193 -1.67 -3.61 -1.02
CA CYS A 193 -2.42 -3.65 -2.26
C CYS A 193 -1.56 -3.21 -3.45
N SER A 194 -0.90 -2.05 -3.33
CA SER A 194 -0.02 -1.53 -4.37
C SER A 194 1.05 -2.55 -4.77
N ALA A 195 1.63 -3.27 -3.82
CA ALA A 195 2.62 -4.31 -4.12
C ALA A 195 2.02 -5.58 -4.77
N ILE A 196 0.84 -6.04 -4.33
CA ILE A 196 0.11 -7.15 -4.97
C ILE A 196 -0.17 -6.87 -6.46
N ALA A 197 -0.37 -5.61 -6.81
CA ALA A 197 -0.72 -5.22 -8.17
C ALA A 197 0.48 -5.24 -9.13
N VAL A 198 1.67 -4.83 -8.66
CA VAL A 198 2.81 -4.48 -9.53
C VAL A 198 3.99 -5.43 -9.45
N VAL A 199 4.01 -6.35 -8.48
CA VAL A 199 5.14 -7.25 -8.23
C VAL A 199 4.85 -8.67 -8.71
N ASN A 200 5.76 -9.21 -9.54
CA ASN A 200 5.72 -10.62 -9.95
C ASN A 200 6.55 -11.53 -9.01
N ASP A 201 6.38 -12.85 -9.13
CA ASP A 201 7.01 -13.79 -8.20
C ASP A 201 8.54 -13.85 -8.29
N GLU A 202 9.12 -13.55 -9.46
CA GLU A 202 10.58 -13.45 -9.62
C GLU A 202 11.13 -12.26 -8.83
N GLN A 203 10.47 -11.11 -8.92
CA GLN A 203 10.82 -9.91 -8.17
C GLN A 203 10.64 -10.11 -6.66
N LYS A 204 9.56 -10.81 -6.23
CA LYS A 204 9.37 -11.14 -4.81
C LYS A 204 10.51 -11.97 -4.24
N LYS A 205 11.04 -12.91 -5.02
CA LYS A 205 12.19 -13.74 -4.63
C LYS A 205 13.49 -12.94 -4.62
N ALA A 206 13.72 -12.14 -5.66
CA ALA A 206 14.97 -11.42 -5.85
C ALA A 206 15.18 -10.23 -4.91
N GLY A 207 14.10 -9.67 -4.34
CA GLY A 207 14.15 -8.48 -3.50
C GLY A 207 13.67 -7.24 -4.23
N VAL A 208 12.50 -6.72 -3.87
CA VAL A 208 11.87 -5.54 -4.49
C VAL A 208 11.16 -4.68 -3.47
N LEU A 209 11.40 -3.38 -3.53
CA LEU A 209 10.73 -2.39 -2.69
C LEU A 209 9.69 -1.63 -3.51
N VAL A 210 8.44 -1.67 -3.09
CA VAL A 210 7.36 -0.86 -3.66
C VAL A 210 7.14 0.36 -2.78
N ILE A 211 7.10 1.55 -3.39
CA ILE A 211 6.85 2.82 -2.70
C ILE A 211 5.67 3.52 -3.38
N ASP A 212 4.57 3.68 -2.64
CA ASP A 212 3.39 4.41 -3.06
C ASP A 212 3.45 5.84 -2.52
N ILE A 213 3.70 6.82 -3.39
CA ILE A 213 3.78 8.22 -3.01
C ILE A 213 2.44 8.88 -3.33
N GLY A 214 1.57 8.99 -2.32
CA GLY A 214 0.30 9.68 -2.41
C GLY A 214 0.41 11.19 -2.22
N GLY A 215 -0.74 11.87 -2.11
CA GLY A 215 -0.80 13.29 -1.79
C GLY A 215 -0.37 13.59 -0.34
N GLY A 216 -1.02 12.94 0.62
CA GLY A 216 -0.75 13.18 2.04
C GLY A 216 0.18 12.17 2.71
N THR A 217 0.39 11.01 2.08
CA THR A 217 1.04 9.85 2.68
C THR A 217 1.98 9.17 1.71
N THR A 218 2.94 8.41 2.26
CA THR A 218 3.79 7.50 1.50
C THR A 218 3.71 6.14 2.18
N ASP A 219 3.33 5.12 1.43
CA ASP A 219 3.26 3.73 1.90
C ASP A 219 4.39 2.91 1.23
N PHE A 220 4.91 1.88 1.90
CA PHE A 220 5.90 1.00 1.30
C PHE A 220 5.70 -0.46 1.69
N ALA A 221 6.21 -1.35 0.84
CA ALA A 221 6.18 -2.80 0.99
C ALA A 221 7.44 -3.40 0.36
N LEU A 222 8.21 -4.17 1.14
CA LEU A 222 9.40 -4.89 0.71
C LEU A 222 9.10 -6.37 0.60
N TYR A 223 9.31 -6.94 -0.59
CA TYR A 223 9.38 -8.39 -0.76
C TYR A 223 10.82 -8.86 -0.87
N HIS A 224 11.14 -9.99 -0.25
CA HIS A 224 12.38 -10.77 -0.45
C HIS A 224 12.12 -12.24 -0.06
N ASP A 225 12.82 -13.18 -0.71
CA ASP A 225 12.61 -14.63 -0.56
C ASP A 225 11.15 -15.08 -0.77
N GLY A 226 10.40 -14.34 -1.59
CA GLY A 226 9.01 -14.66 -1.92
C GLY A 226 7.98 -14.09 -0.96
N PHE A 227 8.38 -13.46 0.15
CA PHE A 227 7.46 -12.89 1.14
C PHE A 227 7.59 -11.41 1.32
N LEU A 228 6.53 -10.83 1.87
CA LEU A 228 6.58 -9.50 2.43
C LEU A 228 7.41 -9.54 3.73
N GLN A 229 8.51 -8.81 3.73
CA GLN A 229 9.49 -8.74 4.82
C GLN A 229 9.36 -7.47 5.66
N ALA A 230 9.03 -6.35 5.00
CA ALA A 230 8.83 -5.06 5.65
C ALA A 230 7.65 -4.33 5.02
N ALA A 231 6.96 -3.53 5.82
CA ALA A 231 5.90 -2.64 5.35
C ALA A 231 5.71 -1.49 6.33
N GLY A 232 5.16 -0.38 5.83
CA GLY A 232 4.80 0.73 6.70
C GLY A 232 4.32 1.95 5.94
N SER A 233 4.00 3.00 6.70
CA SER A 233 3.56 4.26 6.11
C SER A 233 3.96 5.50 6.90
N PHE A 234 4.12 6.60 6.15
CA PHE A 234 4.45 7.92 6.64
C PHE A 234 3.35 8.92 6.26
N ALA A 235 3.10 9.87 7.16
CA ALA A 235 2.20 10.99 6.90
C ALA A 235 2.91 12.14 6.14
N VAL A 236 3.73 11.77 5.14
CA VAL A 236 4.47 12.66 4.25
C VAL A 236 4.24 12.20 2.81
N GLY A 237 3.98 13.13 1.90
CA GLY A 237 3.61 12.85 0.51
C GLY A 237 3.68 14.10 -0.35
N GLY A 238 3.10 14.07 -1.56
CA GLY A 238 3.17 15.13 -2.55
C GLY A 238 2.66 16.52 -2.11
N ASP A 239 1.76 16.61 -1.14
CA ASP A 239 1.28 17.87 -0.57
C ASP A 239 2.34 18.57 0.27
N HIS A 240 3.28 17.81 0.85
CA HIS A 240 4.42 18.39 1.57
C HIS A 240 5.37 19.08 0.59
N VAL A 241 5.56 18.50 -0.60
CA VAL A 241 6.30 19.15 -1.68
C VAL A 241 5.64 20.49 -2.04
N SER A 242 4.32 20.51 -2.21
CA SER A 242 3.58 21.73 -2.54
C SER A 242 3.62 22.76 -1.42
N ASN A 243 3.55 22.32 -0.16
CA ASN A 243 3.68 23.18 0.99
C ASN A 243 5.07 23.83 1.06
N ASP A 244 6.13 23.05 0.83
CA ASP A 244 7.50 23.56 0.86
C ASP A 244 7.76 24.56 -0.28
N ILE A 245 7.19 24.29 -1.47
CA ILE A 245 7.21 25.26 -2.58
C ILE A 245 6.45 26.54 -2.19
N ALA A 246 5.27 26.43 -1.60
CA ALA A 246 4.46 27.57 -1.20
C ALA A 246 5.20 28.46 -0.19
N VAL A 247 5.81 27.85 0.83
CA VAL A 247 6.59 28.56 1.85
C VAL A 247 7.89 29.12 1.27
N GLY A 248 8.67 28.29 0.59
CA GLY A 248 9.99 28.66 0.06
C GLY A 248 9.92 29.72 -1.04
N LEU A 249 8.87 29.69 -1.87
CA LEU A 249 8.64 30.68 -2.92
C LEU A 249 7.66 31.77 -2.50
N GLN A 250 7.08 31.73 -1.30
CA GLN A 250 6.09 32.70 -0.81
C GLN A 250 4.94 32.91 -1.82
N ILE A 251 4.35 31.81 -2.30
CA ILE A 251 3.22 31.81 -3.24
C ILE A 251 2.04 31.04 -2.65
N PRO A 252 0.80 31.31 -3.11
CA PRO A 252 -0.36 30.55 -2.66
C PRO A 252 -0.22 29.05 -2.93
N LEU A 253 -0.74 28.21 -2.02
CA LEU A 253 -0.63 26.75 -2.12
C LEU A 253 -1.16 26.18 -3.44
N ALA A 254 -2.28 26.72 -3.95
CA ALA A 254 -2.83 26.32 -5.24
C ALA A 254 -1.87 26.63 -6.42
N ALA A 255 -1.15 27.75 -6.35
CA ALA A 255 -0.13 28.09 -7.35
C ALA A 255 1.10 27.17 -7.21
N ALA A 256 1.48 26.81 -5.98
CA ALA A 256 2.55 25.86 -5.70
C ALA A 256 2.25 24.46 -6.25
N GLU A 257 1.03 23.93 -6.06
CA GLU A 257 0.61 22.66 -6.66
C GLU A 257 0.65 22.72 -8.19
N SER A 258 0.16 23.82 -8.77
CA SER A 258 0.14 24.01 -10.23
C SER A 258 1.55 24.02 -10.82
N VAL A 259 2.47 24.81 -10.23
CA VAL A 259 3.86 24.88 -10.70
C VAL A 259 4.62 23.58 -10.46
N LYS A 260 4.35 22.87 -9.35
CA LYS A 260 4.90 21.52 -9.09
C LYS A 260 4.55 20.55 -10.22
N LYS A 261 3.26 20.50 -10.62
CA LYS A 261 2.80 19.58 -11.68
C LYS A 261 3.33 19.96 -13.06
N LYS A 262 3.41 21.26 -13.35
CA LYS A 262 3.73 21.76 -14.70
C LYS A 262 5.24 21.85 -14.97
N ASP A 263 5.98 22.41 -14.03
CA ASP A 263 7.38 22.82 -14.23
C ASP A 263 8.35 22.15 -13.23
N GLY A 264 7.82 21.47 -12.20
CA GLY A 264 8.60 20.89 -11.12
C GLY A 264 9.41 19.65 -11.52
N SER A 265 10.62 19.53 -10.96
CA SER A 265 11.47 18.36 -11.06
C SER A 265 12.24 18.09 -9.77
N ALA A 266 12.43 16.81 -9.47
CA ALA A 266 13.31 16.32 -8.41
C ALA A 266 14.79 16.25 -8.85
N LEU A 267 15.14 16.64 -10.08
CA LEU A 267 16.53 16.75 -10.52
C LEU A 267 17.10 18.15 -10.22
N THR A 268 18.29 18.19 -9.62
CA THR A 268 18.98 19.44 -9.25
C THR A 268 20.04 19.89 -10.25
N ASN A 269 20.54 18.99 -11.10
CA ASN A 269 21.65 19.25 -12.02
C ASN A 269 21.22 19.95 -13.32
N LEU A 270 20.30 20.91 -13.21
CA LEU A 270 19.69 21.60 -14.34
C LEU A 270 20.27 23.01 -14.56
N MET A 271 21.48 23.32 -14.10
CA MET A 271 22.08 24.65 -14.31
C MET A 271 22.15 25.03 -15.81
N GLU A 272 22.32 24.05 -16.70
CA GLU A 272 22.28 24.26 -18.17
C GLU A 272 20.86 24.48 -18.73
N ARG A 273 19.81 24.22 -17.94
CA ARG A 273 18.38 24.40 -18.28
C ARG A 273 17.68 25.38 -17.34
N ASP A 274 18.42 26.17 -16.57
CA ASP A 274 17.83 27.15 -15.68
C ASP A 274 17.13 28.24 -16.50
N HIS A 275 15.87 28.47 -16.17
CA HIS A 275 15.02 29.44 -16.84
C HIS A 275 14.06 30.06 -15.83
N ASN A 276 13.45 31.17 -16.22
CA ASN A 276 12.43 31.81 -15.40
C ASN A 276 11.07 31.14 -15.65
N ILE A 277 10.41 30.75 -14.57
CA ILE A 277 9.03 30.25 -14.56
C ILE A 277 8.12 31.40 -14.12
N SER A 278 7.09 31.67 -14.92
CA SER A 278 6.09 32.69 -14.61
C SER A 278 4.92 32.06 -13.88
N ILE A 279 4.68 32.52 -12.65
CA ILE A 279 3.52 32.15 -11.84
C ILE A 279 2.52 33.31 -11.95
N PRO A 280 1.36 33.09 -12.58
CA PRO A 280 0.40 34.16 -12.85
C PRO A 280 -0.19 34.72 -11.56
N SER A 281 -0.66 35.97 -11.64
CA SER A 281 -1.47 36.57 -10.59
C SER A 281 -2.78 35.79 -10.40
N SER A 282 -3.31 35.78 -9.19
CA SER A 282 -4.62 35.20 -8.89
C SER A 282 -5.60 36.27 -8.42
N THR A 283 -6.89 35.99 -8.55
CA THR A 283 -7.98 36.89 -8.13
C THR A 283 -8.03 37.14 -6.63
N GLN A 284 -7.27 36.38 -5.83
CA GLN A 284 -7.19 36.49 -4.36
C GLN A 284 -6.04 37.39 -3.88
N GLY A 285 -5.64 38.38 -4.69
CA GLY A 285 -4.65 39.39 -4.29
C GLY A 285 -3.18 38.98 -4.44
N PHE A 286 -2.90 37.82 -5.04
CA PHE A 286 -1.53 37.45 -5.40
C PHE A 286 -1.14 38.12 -6.72
N GLY A 287 -0.13 39.01 -6.69
CA GLY A 287 0.32 39.81 -7.83
C GLY A 287 1.09 39.06 -8.92
N GLY A 288 1.25 37.73 -8.80
CA GLY A 288 2.12 36.94 -9.67
C GLY A 288 3.58 36.99 -9.21
N LYS A 289 4.38 36.03 -9.67
CA LYS A 289 5.81 35.94 -9.31
C LYS A 289 6.60 35.25 -10.41
N MET A 290 7.80 35.76 -10.69
CA MET A 290 8.80 35.05 -11.49
C MET A 290 9.75 34.31 -10.55
N VAL A 291 9.98 33.03 -10.80
CA VAL A 291 10.91 32.20 -10.02
C VAL A 291 11.89 31.49 -10.94
N ARG A 292 13.09 31.17 -10.46
CA ARG A 292 14.04 30.36 -11.21
C ARG A 292 13.69 28.88 -11.08
N ALA A 293 13.78 28.15 -12.19
CA ALA A 293 13.55 26.71 -12.22
C ALA A 293 14.48 25.96 -11.26
N VAL A 294 15.74 26.39 -11.14
CA VAL A 294 16.68 25.79 -10.17
C VAL A 294 16.16 25.92 -8.73
N THR A 295 15.60 27.07 -8.34
CA THR A 295 15.08 27.27 -6.97
C THR A 295 13.89 26.36 -6.68
N LEU A 296 12.94 26.26 -7.61
CA LEU A 296 11.80 25.35 -7.51
C LEU A 296 12.28 23.90 -7.33
N ASN A 297 13.21 23.46 -8.18
CA ASN A 297 13.67 22.07 -8.21
C ASN A 297 14.55 21.72 -7.00
N THR A 298 15.30 22.67 -6.43
CA THR A 298 16.01 22.47 -5.16
C THR A 298 15.06 22.18 -4.01
N ILE A 299 13.96 22.94 -3.90
CA ILE A 299 12.93 22.72 -2.87
C ILE A 299 12.28 21.34 -3.06
N ILE A 300 11.91 21.01 -4.28
CA ILE A 300 11.29 19.72 -4.63
C ILE A 300 12.23 18.55 -4.31
N ASN A 301 13.49 18.64 -4.74
CA ASN A 301 14.48 17.61 -4.53
C ASN A 301 14.70 17.34 -3.03
N ALA A 302 14.84 18.38 -2.21
CA ALA A 302 15.03 18.21 -0.77
C ALA A 302 13.88 17.41 -0.12
N ARG A 303 12.62 17.77 -0.42
CA ARG A 303 11.46 17.05 0.14
C ARG A 303 11.35 15.62 -0.38
N MET A 304 11.61 15.40 -1.66
CA MET A 304 11.55 14.05 -2.25
C MET A 304 12.69 13.16 -1.74
N GLU A 305 13.89 13.71 -1.56
CA GLU A 305 15.03 13.00 -0.97
C GLU A 305 14.73 12.61 0.47
N GLU A 306 14.09 13.49 1.24
CA GLU A 306 13.60 13.18 2.60
C GLU A 306 12.58 12.04 2.59
N ILE A 307 11.57 12.07 1.70
CA ILE A 307 10.58 10.97 1.58
C ILE A 307 11.27 9.63 1.32
N PHE A 308 12.20 9.58 0.36
CA PHE A 308 12.93 8.34 0.07
C PHE A 308 13.83 7.90 1.22
N THR A 309 14.48 8.85 1.91
CA THR A 309 15.35 8.57 3.05
C THR A 309 14.55 7.98 4.21
N LEU A 310 13.38 8.53 4.53
CA LEU A 310 12.48 7.98 5.56
C LEU A 310 12.09 6.52 5.25
N VAL A 311 11.76 6.22 3.99
CA VAL A 311 11.45 4.85 3.58
C VAL A 311 12.68 3.94 3.73
N LYS A 312 13.86 4.39 3.29
CA LYS A 312 15.10 3.64 3.39
C LYS A 312 15.45 3.30 4.85
N GLU A 313 15.45 4.30 5.72
CA GLU A 313 15.73 4.13 7.16
C GLU A 313 14.78 3.12 7.80
N GLN A 314 13.49 3.17 7.47
CA GLN A 314 12.51 2.25 8.04
C GLN A 314 12.63 0.84 7.47
N VAL A 315 12.99 0.69 6.20
CA VAL A 315 13.31 -0.61 5.60
C VAL A 315 14.55 -1.21 6.28
N ASP A 316 15.62 -0.42 6.42
CA ASP A 316 16.88 -0.85 7.05
C ASP A 316 16.66 -1.24 8.52
N LEU A 317 15.76 -0.55 9.23
CA LEU A 317 15.38 -0.88 10.60
C LEU A 317 14.60 -2.20 10.71
N GLN A 318 13.65 -2.44 9.80
CA GLN A 318 12.82 -3.66 9.84
C GLN A 318 13.55 -4.88 9.27
N CYS A 319 14.43 -4.68 8.29
CA CYS A 319 15.05 -5.71 7.46
C CYS A 319 16.45 -5.25 7.02
N PRO A 320 17.44 -5.25 7.93
CA PRO A 320 18.77 -4.77 7.62
C PRO A 320 19.45 -5.63 6.56
N ASN A 321 20.17 -4.97 5.64
CA ASN A 321 20.99 -5.61 4.61
C ASN A 321 20.23 -6.50 3.61
N VAL A 322 18.93 -6.28 3.41
CA VAL A 322 18.17 -7.01 2.38
C VAL A 322 18.56 -6.49 0.98
N PRO A 323 19.04 -7.36 0.07
CA PRO A 323 19.37 -6.94 -1.29
C PRO A 323 18.09 -6.64 -2.07
N LEU A 324 18.05 -5.48 -2.73
CA LEU A 324 16.97 -5.08 -3.63
C LEU A 324 17.32 -5.41 -5.08
N SER A 325 17.56 -6.68 -5.38
CA SER A 325 18.09 -7.10 -6.69
C SER A 325 17.12 -6.80 -7.85
N ALA A 326 15.82 -6.77 -7.59
CA ALA A 326 14.80 -6.34 -8.56
C ALA A 326 14.51 -4.83 -8.52
N GLY A 327 15.17 -4.08 -7.63
CA GLY A 327 15.13 -2.63 -7.55
C GLY A 327 13.93 -2.07 -6.76
N VAL A 328 13.59 -0.83 -7.06
CA VAL A 328 12.49 -0.08 -6.44
C VAL A 328 11.40 0.21 -7.48
N LEU A 329 10.14 -0.04 -7.12
CA LEU A 329 8.96 0.30 -7.93
C LEU A 329 8.19 1.46 -7.28
N LEU A 330 8.07 2.56 -8.00
CA LEU A 330 7.29 3.74 -7.59
C LEU A 330 5.88 3.67 -8.16
N VAL A 331 4.89 3.90 -7.30
CA VAL A 331 3.47 4.02 -7.65
C VAL A 331 2.85 5.24 -6.97
N GLY A 332 1.58 5.50 -7.26
CA GLY A 332 0.88 6.67 -6.72
C GLY A 332 1.13 7.97 -7.49
N GLY A 333 0.42 9.03 -7.13
CA GLY A 333 0.44 10.31 -7.84
C GLY A 333 1.78 11.04 -7.76
N GLY A 334 2.45 10.97 -6.63
CA GLY A 334 3.75 11.59 -6.39
C GLY A 334 4.89 10.94 -7.17
N ALA A 335 4.75 9.67 -7.59
CA ALA A 335 5.74 9.01 -8.44
C ALA A 335 5.91 9.70 -9.81
N PHE A 336 4.87 10.35 -10.33
CA PHE A 336 4.90 11.03 -11.63
C PHE A 336 5.69 12.33 -11.65
N LEU A 337 6.15 12.81 -10.50
CA LEU A 337 7.02 13.97 -10.43
C LEU A 337 8.29 13.73 -11.25
N ASN A 338 8.60 14.65 -12.16
CA ASN A 338 9.72 14.50 -13.07
C ASN A 338 11.04 14.34 -12.29
N GLY A 339 11.83 13.31 -12.56
CA GLY A 339 13.08 13.04 -11.84
C GLY A 339 12.94 12.23 -10.54
N ALA A 340 11.73 11.83 -10.14
CA ALA A 340 11.54 11.04 -8.92
C ALA A 340 12.25 9.68 -8.97
N ARG A 341 12.25 9.02 -10.14
CA ARG A 341 12.97 7.74 -10.34
C ARG A 341 14.48 7.92 -10.22
N ASP A 342 15.03 8.95 -10.84
CA ASP A 342 16.46 9.25 -10.82
C ASP A 342 16.93 9.55 -9.39
N LEU A 343 16.16 10.35 -8.65
CA LEU A 343 16.43 10.63 -7.25
C LEU A 343 16.29 9.38 -6.37
N GLY A 344 15.24 8.57 -6.58
CA GLY A 344 15.08 7.29 -5.90
C GLY A 344 16.28 6.37 -6.13
N GLN A 345 16.73 6.24 -7.38
CA GLN A 345 17.92 5.45 -7.72
C GLN A 345 19.17 5.97 -7.00
N LYS A 346 19.35 7.28 -6.87
CA LYS A 346 20.44 7.88 -6.09
C LYS A 346 20.37 7.49 -4.61
N VAL A 347 19.18 7.55 -4.00
CA VAL A 347 19.00 7.28 -2.55
C VAL A 347 19.14 5.80 -2.20
N PHE A 348 18.52 4.92 -2.99
CA PHE A 348 18.51 3.47 -2.75
C PHE A 348 19.70 2.74 -3.38
N ASN A 349 20.45 3.39 -4.26
CA ASN A 349 21.59 2.81 -4.98
C ASN A 349 21.25 1.54 -5.79
N VAL A 350 20.01 1.48 -6.31
CA VAL A 350 19.50 0.40 -7.16
C VAL A 350 18.55 0.99 -8.21
N PRO A 351 18.27 0.30 -9.34
CA PRO A 351 17.34 0.80 -10.34
C PRO A 351 15.96 1.13 -9.77
N CYS A 352 15.41 2.26 -10.20
CA CYS A 352 14.09 2.73 -9.78
C CYS A 352 13.15 2.90 -10.98
N MET A 353 11.99 2.26 -10.95
CA MET A 353 11.06 2.15 -12.08
C MET A 353 9.63 2.47 -11.66
N TYR A 354 8.75 2.70 -12.64
CA TYR A 354 7.31 2.79 -12.36
C TYR A 354 6.73 1.39 -12.16
N GLY A 355 6.06 1.18 -11.03
CA GLY A 355 5.25 -0.01 -10.82
C GLY A 355 3.98 0.08 -11.66
N LYS A 356 3.83 -0.80 -12.65
CA LYS A 356 2.63 -0.86 -13.47
C LYS A 356 1.85 -2.11 -13.09
N PRO A 357 0.55 -1.99 -12.75
CA PRO A 357 -0.26 -3.18 -12.52
C PRO A 357 -0.27 -4.04 -13.78
N SER A 358 0.02 -5.33 -13.61
CA SER A 358 -0.05 -6.33 -14.69
C SER A 358 -1.50 -6.80 -14.87
N ASP A 359 -1.78 -7.49 -15.98
CA ASP A 359 -2.99 -8.31 -16.16
C ASP A 359 -4.29 -7.57 -15.81
N VAL A 360 -4.41 -6.34 -16.29
CA VAL A 360 -5.57 -5.47 -16.04
C VAL A 360 -6.11 -4.90 -17.34
N HIS A 361 -7.43 -4.90 -17.48
CA HIS A 361 -8.17 -4.31 -18.59
C HIS A 361 -9.15 -3.24 -18.07
N GLY A 362 -9.54 -2.32 -18.96
CA GLY A 362 -10.55 -1.30 -18.64
C GLY A 362 -10.02 -0.05 -17.92
N LEU A 363 -8.70 0.08 -17.73
CA LEU A 363 -8.10 1.35 -17.28
C LEU A 363 -8.14 2.39 -18.42
N SER A 364 -8.41 3.64 -18.06
CA SER A 364 -8.50 4.79 -18.99
C SER A 364 -7.22 5.05 -19.78
N SER A 365 -6.05 4.82 -19.16
CA SER A 365 -4.75 5.14 -19.74
C SER A 365 -3.65 4.24 -19.18
N ALA A 366 -2.85 3.64 -20.06
CA ALA A 366 -1.67 2.87 -19.68
C ALA A 366 -0.59 3.73 -18.99
N LYS A 367 -0.58 5.06 -19.24
CA LYS A 367 0.34 5.99 -18.56
C LYS A 367 -0.06 6.22 -17.11
N GLU A 368 -1.36 6.18 -16.82
CA GLU A 368 -1.93 6.41 -15.49
C GLU A 368 -2.02 5.13 -14.66
N ALA A 369 -1.70 3.97 -15.23
CA ALA A 369 -1.78 2.69 -14.54
C ALA A 369 -1.13 2.66 -13.14
N PRO A 370 0.04 3.28 -12.88
CA PRO A 370 0.59 3.40 -11.53
C PRO A 370 -0.30 4.12 -10.49
N LEU A 371 -1.22 4.99 -10.91
CA LEU A 371 -2.22 5.63 -10.02
C LEU A 371 -3.25 4.62 -9.51
N TYR A 372 -3.50 3.57 -10.27
CA TYR A 372 -4.53 2.56 -9.99
C TYR A 372 -3.98 1.29 -9.36
N ALA A 373 -2.66 1.22 -9.11
CA ALA A 373 -1.98 0.05 -8.53
C ALA A 373 -2.67 -0.43 -7.24
N CYS A 374 -2.86 0.46 -6.26
CA CYS A 374 -3.54 0.11 -5.02
C CYS A 374 -4.94 -0.48 -5.24
N HIS A 375 -5.70 0.05 -6.19
CA HIS A 375 -7.08 -0.37 -6.43
C HIS A 375 -7.14 -1.76 -7.08
N VAL A 376 -6.29 -1.99 -8.09
CA VAL A 376 -6.15 -3.31 -8.74
C VAL A 376 -5.71 -4.35 -7.71
N GLY A 377 -4.75 -3.99 -6.85
CA GLY A 377 -4.28 -4.84 -5.77
C GLY A 377 -5.34 -5.17 -4.74
N ALA A 378 -6.17 -4.20 -4.36
CA ALA A 378 -7.28 -4.40 -3.45
C ALA A 378 -8.35 -5.34 -4.02
N ILE A 379 -8.64 -5.25 -5.33
CA ILE A 379 -9.55 -6.18 -6.01
C ILE A 379 -8.97 -7.61 -6.00
N ARG A 380 -7.67 -7.77 -6.31
CA ARG A 380 -6.97 -9.07 -6.23
C ARG A 380 -6.99 -9.63 -4.81
N TYR A 381 -6.74 -8.78 -3.82
CA TYR A 381 -6.78 -9.15 -2.40
C TYR A 381 -8.18 -9.64 -2.00
N ALA A 382 -9.23 -8.88 -2.30
CA ALA A 382 -10.61 -9.27 -2.02
C ALA A 382 -11.00 -10.60 -2.67
N ALA A 383 -10.60 -10.82 -3.93
CA ALA A 383 -10.86 -12.08 -4.61
C ALA A 383 -10.13 -13.26 -3.93
N SER A 384 -8.91 -13.05 -3.44
CA SER A 384 -8.17 -14.08 -2.70
C SER A 384 -8.88 -14.50 -1.40
N LEU A 385 -9.57 -13.59 -0.71
CA LEU A 385 -10.36 -13.91 0.49
C LEU A 385 -11.54 -14.84 0.17
N ARG A 386 -12.26 -14.60 -0.94
CA ARG A 386 -13.41 -15.43 -1.34
C ARG A 386 -13.02 -16.85 -1.73
N THR A 387 -11.86 -17.00 -2.39
CA THR A 387 -11.33 -18.34 -2.72
C THR A 387 -10.99 -19.16 -1.47
N VAL A 388 -10.79 -18.51 -0.32
CA VAL A 388 -10.57 -19.17 0.97
C VAL A 388 -11.91 -19.57 1.61
N GLU A 389 -12.97 -18.77 1.48
CA GLU A 389 -14.30 -19.05 2.05
C GLU A 389 -15.07 -20.16 1.31
N GLU A 390 -14.94 -20.27 -0.02
CA GLU A 390 -15.67 -21.30 -0.82
C GLU A 390 -15.15 -22.73 -0.63
N LYS A 391 -14.03 -22.93 0.09
CA LYS A 391 -13.51 -24.27 0.42
C LYS A 391 -13.77 -24.59 1.91
N PRO A 392 -14.74 -25.46 2.25
CA PRO A 392 -14.86 -26.00 3.61
C PRO A 392 -13.62 -26.84 3.98
N PRO A 393 -13.33 -27.04 5.29
CA PRO A 393 -12.05 -27.53 5.76
C PRO A 393 -11.91 -29.03 5.50
N LEU A 394 -11.10 -29.39 4.51
CA LEU A 394 -10.38 -30.66 4.45
C LEU A 394 -9.17 -30.49 3.51
N GLY A 395 -7.99 -30.29 4.12
CA GLY A 395 -6.72 -30.74 3.58
C GLY A 395 -5.97 -29.91 2.55
N LYS A 396 -6.28 -28.61 2.32
CA LYS A 396 -5.42 -27.72 1.48
C LYS A 396 -5.44 -26.26 1.94
N ARG A 397 -4.67 -25.93 2.98
CA ARG A 397 -4.38 -24.54 3.36
C ARG A 397 -2.91 -24.23 3.08
N LEU A 398 -2.64 -23.39 2.09
CA LEU A 398 -1.32 -22.81 1.90
C LEU A 398 -1.45 -21.56 1.04
N LEU A 399 -1.07 -20.41 1.62
CA LEU A 399 -1.41 -19.01 1.29
C LEU A 399 -2.71 -18.52 1.93
N GLN A 400 -2.61 -18.02 3.16
CA GLN A 400 -3.72 -17.34 3.82
C GLN A 400 -3.28 -15.98 4.35
N LEU A 401 -3.81 -14.93 3.71
CA LEU A 401 -3.88 -13.56 4.20
C LEU A 401 -5.08 -13.48 5.15
N PHE A 402 -4.86 -13.43 6.46
CA PHE A 402 -5.96 -13.34 7.41
C PHE A 402 -6.18 -11.90 7.88
N TRP A 403 -7.43 -11.45 7.77
CA TRP A 403 -7.94 -10.26 8.46
C TRP A 403 -8.24 -10.59 9.92
N GLY A 404 -7.72 -9.78 10.84
CA GLY A 404 -7.84 -10.00 12.29
C GLY A 404 -9.05 -9.29 12.89
N GLY A 405 -10.18 -10.00 12.95
CA GLY A 405 -11.26 -9.69 13.90
C GLY A 405 -11.01 -10.40 15.23
N ALA A 406 -11.14 -9.69 16.34
CA ALA A 406 -11.34 -10.31 17.64
C ALA A 406 -12.79 -10.78 17.69
N HIS A 407 -13.01 -12.09 17.76
CA HIS A 407 -14.26 -12.62 18.31
C HIS A 407 -14.15 -12.54 19.83
N GLU A 408 -14.89 -11.60 20.41
CA GLU A 408 -15.59 -11.83 21.68
C GLU A 408 -17.06 -12.12 21.36
#